data_AF-A0A915B3V8-F1
#
_entry.id   AF-A0A915B3V8-F1
#
_cell.length_a   1.000
_cell.length_b   1.000
_cell.length_c   1.000
_cell.angle_alpha   90.00
_cell.angle_beta   90.00
_cell.angle_gamma   90.00
#
_symmetry.space_group_name_H-M   'P 1'
#
loop_
_entity.id
_entity.type
_entity.pdbx_description
1 polymer ?
#
loop_
_entity_poly.entity_id
_entity_poly.type
_entity_poly.pdbx_seq_one_letter_code
_entity_poly.pdbx_strand_id
1 'polypeptide(L)'
;MNDVEILVFIIVSKDAGKTPMKITPTLCDEVERLDKYITSFSFQAGNYGTIKYSDFETSRGNVNFLFHAFKWAYDVQNSDTRSRNDSSIVLSYPKAYIYGNEIFLASHFVGAHLNQNFRNEGLPTAMEAVDAMTLFYVTKADGYIQKRRLQQWEMSLLRSSQERNFSDLFDFYLYGDQVLLITFAIVSPLLAALSSFAIAGWLGIPYNSIMSFTPILVLGIGVDDAFLLRHSWHWNKKEVNVAKRMAIVITEIGPSISITSITNMLAFGVGTLSPAPMVCVYEFSGVQHGHRQQSEVKVTSQREYAPIDFIVNRPPNISDSVDYERFMTMLQRLERLPESYGYERSLLWLRDYDVYYRKAMNIPLNSSVSDGMLSYELVPNFLHSKMMADKNVVRFHFDPSWWGLDMDPITMISVLMAIGLSVDFSAHICYHFYNYEPPSIVSKNGRDERVVKLATIFESIGKPMVEAAASTVLCMLPLFAMQIYTIVSFAKTVFVVASLGTLHGVFILPAVLTIDICEKHGTDRRRTSHTPVISSTSKAENIPEEQLML
;
A
#
# COMPACT_ATOMS: atom_id res chain seq x y z
N MET A 1 29.46 -4.06 8.53
CA MET A 1 28.72 -2.83 8.20
C MET A 1 28.59 -2.04 9.48
N ASN A 2 29.01 -0.77 9.46
CA ASN A 2 29.17 0.06 10.66
C ASN A 2 27.81 0.36 11.31
N ASP A 3 27.72 0.27 12.63
CA ASP A 3 26.56 0.62 13.48
C ASP A 3 26.33 2.16 13.47
N VAL A 4 25.99 2.71 12.31
CA VAL A 4 25.73 4.14 12.10
C VAL A 4 24.23 4.38 12.04
N GLU A 5 23.74 5.34 12.82
CA GLU A 5 22.35 5.76 12.89
C GLU A 5 22.23 7.24 12.45
N ILE A 6 21.17 7.58 11.73
CA ILE A 6 20.89 8.95 11.29
C ILE A 6 19.70 9.45 12.09
N LEU A 7 19.91 10.52 12.84
CA LEU A 7 18.89 11.23 13.59
C LEU A 7 18.52 12.51 12.85
N VAL A 8 17.23 12.70 12.61
CA VAL A 8 16.67 13.86 11.94
C VAL A 8 15.85 14.66 12.94
N PHE A 9 16.18 15.93 13.10
CA PHE A 9 15.40 16.87 13.90
C PHE A 9 14.60 17.74 12.95
N ILE A 10 13.27 17.64 13.01
CA ILE A 10 12.35 18.42 12.19
C ILE A 10 11.85 19.60 13.03
N ILE A 11 12.01 20.80 12.50
CA ILE A 11 11.68 22.08 13.12
C ILE A 11 10.49 22.66 12.38
N VAL A 12 9.40 22.95 13.09
CA VAL A 12 8.14 23.45 12.52
C VAL A 12 7.56 24.56 13.39
N SER A 13 6.64 25.35 12.83
CA SER A 13 5.93 26.37 13.60
C SER A 13 5.13 25.77 14.77
N LYS A 14 4.93 26.57 15.83
CA LYS A 14 4.20 26.15 17.05
C LYS A 14 2.77 25.67 16.82
N ASP A 15 2.15 26.07 15.71
CA ASP A 15 0.81 25.61 15.31
C ASP A 15 0.82 24.21 14.67
N ALA A 16 1.73 23.35 15.10
CA ALA A 16 2.00 22.02 14.54
C ALA A 16 2.31 22.06 13.03
N GLY A 17 3.07 23.07 12.59
CA GLY A 17 3.47 23.22 11.18
C GLY A 17 2.39 23.73 10.23
N LYS A 18 1.25 24.22 10.73
CA LYS A 18 0.18 24.76 9.86
C LYS A 18 0.53 26.07 9.18
N THR A 19 1.36 26.89 9.82
CA THR A 19 1.81 28.17 9.27
C THR A 19 3.28 28.08 8.84
N PRO A 20 3.65 28.57 7.65
CA PRO A 20 5.04 28.59 7.22
C PRO A 20 5.86 29.54 8.10
N MET A 21 7.07 29.13 8.46
CA MET A 21 8.01 29.92 9.25
C MET A 21 8.75 30.90 8.36
N LYS A 22 8.63 32.20 8.63
CA LYS A 22 9.37 33.24 7.88
C LYS A 22 10.87 33.18 8.16
N ILE A 23 11.67 33.19 7.09
CA ILE A 23 13.12 33.22 7.20
C ILE A 23 13.57 34.59 7.72
N THR A 24 13.95 34.63 8.98
CA THR A 24 14.41 35.83 9.69
C THR A 24 15.74 35.54 10.39
N PRO A 25 16.58 36.57 10.66
CA PRO A 25 17.81 36.36 11.42
C PRO A 25 17.56 35.67 12.75
N THR A 26 16.52 36.10 13.47
CA THR A 26 16.11 35.53 14.75
C THR A 26 15.74 34.06 14.66
N LEU A 27 15.05 33.63 13.58
CA LEU A 27 14.74 32.22 13.38
C LEU A 27 16.02 31.41 13.12
N CYS A 28 16.91 31.89 12.25
CA CYS A 28 18.16 31.21 11.94
C CYS A 28 19.09 31.11 13.16
N ASP A 29 19.16 32.15 13.99
CA ASP A 29 19.91 32.15 15.25
C ASP A 29 19.33 31.15 16.27
N GLU A 30 18.00 31.08 16.39
CA GLU A 30 17.33 30.12 17.27
C GLU A 30 17.51 28.66 16.82
N VAL A 31 17.55 28.41 15.50
CA VAL A 31 17.88 27.08 14.94
C VAL A 31 19.35 26.73 15.18
N GLU A 32 20.28 27.70 15.05
CA GLU A 32 21.68 27.51 15.43
C GLU A 32 21.82 27.23 16.94
N ARG A 33 21.02 27.90 17.77
CA ARG A 33 20.96 27.64 19.22
C ARG A 33 20.48 26.22 19.53
N LEU A 34 19.52 25.70 18.76
CA LEU A 34 19.10 24.30 18.87
C LEU A 34 20.23 23.33 18.50
N ASP A 35 20.96 23.58 17.41
CA ASP A 35 22.10 22.72 17.02
C ASP A 35 23.19 22.70 18.10
N LYS A 36 23.52 23.87 18.66
CA LYS A 36 24.44 23.98 19.81
C LYS A 36 23.91 23.29 21.05
N TYR A 37 22.60 23.40 21.33
CA TYR A 37 21.97 22.71 22.45
C TYR A 37 22.11 21.20 22.30
N ILE A 38 21.77 20.63 21.13
CA ILE A 38 21.84 19.18 20.88
C ILE A 38 23.29 18.67 21.02
N THR A 39 24.25 19.36 20.42
CA THR A 39 25.67 18.96 20.44
C THR A 39 26.32 19.09 21.81
N SER A 40 25.90 20.06 22.63
CA SER A 40 26.40 20.25 24.00
C SER A 40 25.56 19.55 25.08
N PHE A 41 24.40 18.98 24.70
CA PHE A 41 23.48 18.34 25.64
C PHE A 41 24.15 17.18 26.37
N SER A 42 24.10 17.25 27.70
CA SER A 42 24.62 16.21 28.56
C SER A 42 23.73 15.99 29.76
N PHE A 43 23.60 14.74 30.18
CA PHE A 43 22.83 14.38 31.37
C PHE A 43 23.45 13.16 32.05
N GLN A 44 23.15 12.99 33.34
CA GLN A 44 23.66 11.88 34.13
C GLN A 44 22.65 10.73 34.13
N ALA A 45 23.05 9.60 33.56
CA ALA A 45 22.17 8.47 33.30
C ALA A 45 22.44 7.29 34.26
N GLY A 46 22.19 7.50 35.56
CA GLY A 46 22.32 6.44 36.58
C GLY A 46 23.59 5.59 36.45
N ASN A 47 23.41 4.28 36.19
CA ASN A 47 24.49 3.30 36.03
C ASN A 47 25.35 3.46 34.76
N TYR A 48 24.97 4.34 33.83
CA TYR A 48 25.65 4.56 32.56
C TYR A 48 26.55 5.81 32.53
N GLY A 49 26.65 6.52 33.67
CA GLY A 49 27.47 7.72 33.80
C GLY A 49 26.90 8.94 33.06
N THR A 50 27.75 9.95 32.83
CA THR A 50 27.38 11.13 32.05
C THR A 50 27.41 10.79 30.56
N ILE A 51 26.30 11.03 29.87
CA ILE A 51 26.16 10.76 28.43
C ILE A 51 26.17 12.10 27.68
N LYS A 52 26.96 12.17 26.60
CA LYS A 52 27.10 13.35 25.73
C LYS A 52 26.98 12.95 24.26
N TYR A 53 26.63 13.91 23.40
CA TYR A 53 26.63 13.69 21.94
C TYR A 53 28.02 13.25 21.41
N SER A 54 29.10 13.83 21.95
CA SER A 54 30.48 13.48 21.59
C SER A 54 30.83 12.01 21.80
N ASP A 55 30.07 11.28 22.63
CA ASP A 55 30.25 9.85 22.84
C ASP A 55 29.84 9.02 21.60
N PHE A 56 29.04 9.61 20.70
CA PHE A 56 28.46 8.95 19.53
C PHE A 56 28.84 9.63 18.21
N GLU A 57 29.67 10.67 18.25
CA GLU A 57 30.02 11.43 17.05
C GLU A 57 30.84 10.58 16.07
N THR A 58 30.53 10.68 14.78
CA THR A 58 31.32 10.03 13.73
C THR A 58 32.47 10.93 13.27
N SER A 59 33.55 10.31 12.77
CA SER A 59 34.69 11.05 12.17
C SER A 59 34.32 11.92 10.96
N ARG A 60 33.11 11.75 10.41
CA ARG A 60 32.57 12.54 9.30
C ARG A 60 31.80 13.78 9.77
N GLY A 61 31.59 13.97 11.07
CA GLY A 61 30.83 15.09 11.63
C GLY A 61 29.32 15.02 11.36
N ASN A 62 28.60 16.09 11.69
CA ASN A 62 27.18 16.26 11.36
C ASN A 62 27.00 16.85 9.94
N VAL A 63 25.83 16.64 9.33
CA VAL A 63 25.55 17.12 7.95
C VAL A 63 25.04 18.57 7.94
N ASN A 64 24.94 19.19 9.12
CA ASN A 64 24.41 20.53 9.34
C ASN A 64 25.28 21.65 8.76
N PHE A 65 26.47 21.35 8.23
CA PHE A 65 27.35 22.34 7.60
C PHE A 65 26.67 23.11 6.44
N LEU A 66 25.72 22.49 5.74
CA LEU A 66 24.96 23.14 4.66
C LEU A 66 24.04 24.25 5.21
N PHE A 67 23.37 23.99 6.35
CA PHE A 67 22.59 25.00 7.05
C PHE A 67 23.48 26.12 7.58
N HIS A 68 24.64 25.79 8.17
CA HIS A 68 25.60 26.78 8.66
C HIS A 68 26.16 27.66 7.52
N ALA A 69 26.44 27.07 6.35
CA ALA A 69 26.87 27.82 5.17
C ALA A 69 25.78 28.77 4.67
N PHE A 70 24.52 28.32 4.66
CA PHE A 70 23.38 29.18 4.34
C PHE A 70 23.24 30.33 5.34
N LYS A 71 23.26 30.04 6.65
CA LYS A 71 23.15 31.04 7.71
C LYS A 71 24.26 32.07 7.60
N TRP A 72 25.50 31.63 7.46
CA TRP A 72 26.65 32.51 7.31
C TRP A 72 26.46 33.49 6.13
N ALA A 73 26.07 32.99 4.97
CA ALA A 73 25.82 33.85 3.81
C ALA A 73 24.61 34.77 4.01
N TYR A 74 23.58 34.30 4.69
CA TYR A 74 22.40 35.11 5.03
C TYR A 74 22.76 36.26 5.98
N ASP A 75 23.60 36.00 6.98
CA ASP A 75 24.11 36.99 7.92
C ASP A 75 24.98 38.02 7.20
N VAL A 76 25.85 37.59 6.28
CA VAL A 76 26.66 38.48 5.42
C VAL A 76 25.77 39.38 4.56
N GLN A 77 24.70 38.85 3.97
CA GLN A 77 23.77 39.65 3.15
C GLN A 77 22.85 40.55 3.99
N ASN A 78 22.73 40.30 5.29
CA ASN A 78 22.00 41.14 6.22
C ASN A 78 22.86 42.16 6.96
N SER A 79 24.19 42.01 6.98
CA SER A 79 25.08 42.90 7.73
C SER A 79 25.14 44.30 7.14
N ASP A 80 25.22 44.41 5.80
CA ASP A 80 25.36 45.69 5.10
C ASP A 80 24.65 45.68 3.73
N THR A 81 24.16 46.85 3.30
CA THR A 81 23.50 47.06 2.00
C THR A 81 24.41 46.74 0.81
N ARG A 82 25.73 46.86 0.96
CA ARG A 82 26.70 46.51 -0.08
C ARG A 82 26.81 44.99 -0.28
N SER A 83 26.84 44.24 0.82
CA SER A 83 26.91 42.77 0.82
C SER A 83 25.61 42.15 0.31
N ARG A 84 24.47 42.81 0.57
CA ARG A 84 23.15 42.40 0.08
C ARG A 84 23.04 42.38 -1.44
N ASN A 85 23.75 43.30 -2.12
CA ASN A 85 23.79 43.37 -3.59
C ASN A 85 24.94 42.57 -4.20
N ASP A 86 25.69 41.82 -3.41
CA ASP A 86 26.77 40.97 -3.92
C ASP A 86 26.19 39.86 -4.81
N SER A 87 26.55 39.86 -6.09
CA SER A 87 26.10 38.85 -7.06
C SER A 87 26.78 37.50 -6.84
N SER A 88 27.87 37.45 -6.07
CA SER A 88 28.58 36.20 -5.77
C SER A 88 27.86 35.32 -4.75
N ILE A 89 26.90 35.87 -4.01
CA ILE A 89 26.03 35.13 -3.07
C ILE A 89 24.59 35.20 -3.58
N VAL A 90 24.00 34.04 -3.85
CA VAL A 90 22.62 33.88 -4.30
C VAL A 90 21.96 32.80 -3.46
N LEU A 91 21.22 33.22 -2.44
CA LEU A 91 20.47 32.33 -1.58
C LEU A 91 19.09 32.05 -2.18
N SER A 92 18.95 30.90 -2.82
CA SER A 92 17.71 30.43 -3.45
C SER A 92 17.45 28.96 -3.13
N TYR A 93 16.29 28.45 -3.56
CA TYR A 93 15.85 27.07 -3.35
C TYR A 93 15.52 26.42 -4.71
N PRO A 94 15.83 25.13 -4.93
CA PRO A 94 16.45 24.15 -4.00
C PRO A 94 17.98 24.28 -3.89
N LYS A 95 18.59 25.17 -4.68
CA LYS A 95 20.04 25.36 -4.77
C LYS A 95 20.40 26.81 -4.46
N ALA A 96 21.43 27.01 -3.65
CA ALA A 96 22.04 28.30 -3.41
C ALA A 96 23.46 28.33 -4.02
N TYR A 97 23.92 29.52 -4.37
CA TYR A 97 25.26 29.75 -4.90
C TYR A 97 26.03 30.67 -3.96
N ILE A 98 27.17 30.23 -3.45
CA ILE A 98 28.04 31.03 -2.57
C ILE A 98 29.45 31.03 -3.16
N TYR A 99 29.92 32.20 -3.62
CA TYR A 99 31.22 32.37 -4.30
C TYR A 99 31.46 31.37 -5.44
N GLY A 100 30.42 31.12 -6.25
CA GLY A 100 30.47 30.20 -7.38
C GLY A 100 30.33 28.72 -7.02
N ASN A 101 30.27 28.37 -5.72
CA ASN A 101 29.97 27.01 -5.28
C ASN A 101 28.47 26.80 -5.13
N GLU A 102 27.97 25.70 -5.70
CA GLU A 102 26.58 25.29 -5.57
C GLU A 102 26.36 24.50 -4.28
N ILE A 103 25.31 24.85 -3.54
CA ILE A 103 24.91 24.22 -2.28
C ILE A 103 23.47 23.74 -2.41
N PHE A 104 23.23 22.45 -2.14
CA PHE A 104 21.91 21.85 -2.19
C PHE A 104 21.18 21.99 -0.86
N LEU A 105 20.19 22.88 -0.80
CA LEU A 105 19.48 23.26 0.41
C LEU A 105 18.20 22.46 0.67
N ALA A 106 17.70 21.70 -0.31
CA ALA A 106 16.48 20.91 -0.16
C ALA A 106 16.57 19.79 0.89
N SER A 107 17.77 19.48 1.38
CA SER A 107 17.95 18.59 2.53
C SER A 107 17.51 19.25 3.85
N HIS A 108 17.75 20.55 4.02
CA HIS A 108 17.59 21.29 5.30
C HIS A 108 16.34 22.18 5.35
N PHE A 109 15.73 22.48 4.20
CA PHE A 109 14.53 23.31 4.10
C PHE A 109 13.45 22.54 3.32
N VAL A 110 12.24 22.48 3.87
CA VAL A 110 11.11 21.75 3.30
C VAL A 110 9.96 22.74 3.08
N GLY A 111 9.32 22.68 1.90
CA GLY A 111 8.19 23.55 1.57
C GLY A 111 8.58 25.04 1.51
N ALA A 112 9.65 25.37 0.79
CA ALA A 112 10.13 26.75 0.69
C ALA A 112 9.24 27.62 -0.21
N HIS A 113 8.76 28.73 0.34
CA HIS A 113 8.01 29.78 -0.36
C HIS A 113 8.99 30.84 -0.86
N LEU A 114 8.97 31.09 -2.18
CA LEU A 114 9.97 31.91 -2.86
C LEU A 114 9.40 33.25 -3.33
N ASN A 115 10.14 34.32 -3.08
CA ASN A 115 9.94 35.62 -3.70
C ASN A 115 10.92 35.79 -4.88
N GLN A 116 10.39 35.79 -6.10
CA GLN A 116 11.21 35.91 -7.32
C GLN A 116 11.82 37.32 -7.50
N ASN A 117 11.23 38.35 -6.88
CA ASN A 117 11.66 39.74 -7.00
C ASN A 117 12.57 40.19 -5.84
N PHE A 118 13.06 39.26 -5.03
CA PHE A 118 13.80 39.55 -3.79
C PHE A 118 14.99 40.51 -4.00
N ARG A 119 15.71 40.44 -5.15
CA ARG A 119 16.81 41.36 -5.46
C ARG A 119 16.34 42.80 -5.69
N ASN A 120 15.20 42.98 -6.36
CA ASN A 120 14.63 44.31 -6.63
C ASN A 120 14.07 44.95 -5.36
N GLU A 121 13.58 44.11 -4.44
CA GLU A 121 13.09 44.52 -3.12
C GLU A 121 14.22 44.71 -2.09
N GLY A 122 15.47 44.43 -2.47
CA GLY A 122 16.61 44.51 -1.57
C GLY A 122 16.46 43.56 -0.38
N LEU A 123 16.02 42.32 -0.62
CA LEU A 123 15.96 41.25 0.37
C LEU A 123 17.22 40.38 0.29
N PRO A 124 17.67 39.79 1.41
CA PRO A 124 18.90 38.99 1.46
C PRO A 124 18.77 37.61 0.80
N THR A 125 17.56 37.05 0.69
CA THR A 125 17.33 35.68 0.19
C THR A 125 16.05 35.63 -0.63
N ALA A 126 15.98 34.70 -1.58
CA ALA A 126 14.75 34.40 -2.31
C ALA A 126 13.74 33.63 -1.44
N MET A 127 14.19 32.94 -0.39
CA MET A 127 13.31 32.17 0.51
C MET A 127 12.64 33.08 1.54
N GLU A 128 11.35 33.35 1.35
CA GLU A 128 10.57 34.16 2.29
C GLU A 128 10.16 33.36 3.53
N ALA A 129 9.69 32.13 3.32
CA ALA A 129 9.23 31.25 4.39
C ALA A 129 9.44 29.77 4.04
N VAL A 130 9.40 28.91 5.05
CA VAL A 130 9.52 27.45 4.89
C VAL A 130 8.51 26.73 5.78
N ASP A 131 7.95 25.62 5.30
CA ASP A 131 7.00 24.83 6.07
C ASP A 131 7.72 24.06 7.21
N ALA A 132 8.94 23.58 6.96
CA ALA A 132 9.79 22.97 7.98
C ALA A 132 11.30 23.17 7.70
N MET A 133 12.11 23.11 8.75
CA MET A 133 13.57 22.98 8.66
C MET A 133 14.04 21.66 9.25
N THR A 134 15.17 21.15 8.79
CA THR A 134 15.70 19.84 9.20
C THR A 134 17.18 19.92 9.56
N LEU A 135 17.55 19.31 10.68
CA LEU A 135 18.94 19.09 11.09
C LEU A 135 19.24 17.59 11.14
N PHE A 136 20.43 17.19 10.69
CA PHE A 136 20.85 15.80 10.55
C PHE A 136 22.08 15.50 11.39
N TYR A 137 21.97 14.49 12.24
CA TYR A 137 23.07 13.98 13.06
C TYR A 137 23.35 12.55 12.67
N VAL A 138 24.63 12.23 12.52
CA VAL A 138 25.09 10.88 12.19
C VAL A 138 25.84 10.35 13.40
N THR A 139 25.20 9.42 14.11
CA THR A 139 25.71 8.84 15.34
C THR A 139 26.24 7.44 15.11
N LYS A 140 27.24 7.03 15.88
CA LYS A 140 27.78 5.67 15.87
C LYS A 140 27.86 5.14 17.29
N ALA A 141 27.21 4.01 17.52
CA ALA A 141 27.18 3.37 18.83
C ALA A 141 27.56 1.88 18.71
N ASP A 142 28.84 1.59 18.95
CA ASP A 142 29.38 0.24 18.87
C ASP A 142 29.13 -0.53 20.18
N GLY A 143 28.43 -1.67 20.09
CA GLY A 143 28.19 -2.57 21.23
C GLY A 143 26.98 -2.23 22.12
N TYR A 144 26.61 -3.16 23.00
CA TYR A 144 25.36 -3.11 23.77
C TYR A 144 25.26 -1.88 24.70
N ILE A 145 26.32 -1.56 25.42
CA ILE A 145 26.33 -0.47 26.41
C ILE A 145 26.20 0.89 25.69
N GLN A 146 26.94 1.11 24.61
CA GLN A 146 26.85 2.37 23.85
C GLN A 146 25.48 2.53 23.18
N LYS A 147 24.89 1.45 22.63
CA LYS A 147 23.53 1.51 22.07
C LYS A 147 22.47 1.86 23.12
N ARG A 148 22.63 1.37 24.37
CA ARG A 148 21.76 1.75 25.50
C ARG A 148 21.97 3.21 25.91
N ARG A 149 23.21 3.68 25.91
CA ARG A 149 23.52 5.09 26.17
C ARG A 149 22.92 6.02 25.12
N LEU A 150 23.05 5.68 23.83
CA LEU A 150 22.47 6.42 22.72
C LEU A 150 20.94 6.51 22.86
N GLN A 151 20.26 5.38 23.13
CA GLN A 151 18.80 5.36 23.37
C GLN A 151 18.37 6.24 24.55
N GLN A 152 19.14 6.26 25.64
CA GLN A 152 18.83 7.13 26.78
C GLN A 152 19.01 8.60 26.45
N TRP A 153 20.02 8.92 25.64
CA TRP A 153 20.26 10.28 25.15
C TRP A 153 19.15 10.75 24.20
N GLU A 154 18.77 9.91 23.24
CA GLU A 154 17.62 10.14 22.36
C GLU A 154 16.32 10.34 23.13
N MET A 155 16.00 9.46 24.09
CA MET A 155 14.79 9.58 24.90
C MET A 155 14.76 10.87 25.73
N SER A 156 15.91 11.34 26.20
CA SER A 156 16.02 12.58 26.97
C SER A 156 15.79 13.81 26.09
N LEU A 157 16.32 13.80 24.86
CA LEU A 157 16.05 14.83 23.87
C LEU A 157 14.61 14.79 23.36
N LEU A 158 14.04 13.61 23.16
CA LEU A 158 12.63 13.44 22.81
C LEU A 158 11.72 14.00 23.90
N ARG A 159 12.07 13.80 25.19
CA ARG A 159 11.34 14.41 26.31
C ARG A 159 11.43 15.94 26.28
N SER A 160 12.62 16.48 26.02
CA SER A 160 12.82 17.93 25.87
C SER A 160 12.01 18.51 24.70
N SER A 161 11.89 17.77 23.60
CA SER A 161 11.03 18.09 22.45
C SER A 161 9.55 18.10 22.84
N GLN A 162 9.09 17.11 23.62
CA GLN A 162 7.70 17.00 24.06
C GLN A 162 7.25 18.15 24.98
N GLU A 163 8.18 18.79 25.70
CA GLU A 163 7.88 19.93 26.57
C GLU A 163 7.53 21.20 25.78
N ARG A 164 7.84 21.29 24.48
CA ARG A 164 7.49 22.40 23.56
C ARG A 164 7.85 23.82 24.06
N ASN A 165 8.85 23.89 24.93
CA ASN A 165 9.28 25.12 25.60
C ASN A 165 10.69 25.57 25.19
N PHE A 166 11.25 25.00 24.12
CA PHE A 166 12.62 25.33 23.72
C PHE A 166 12.75 26.73 23.13
N SER A 167 11.84 27.11 22.23
CA SER A 167 11.80 28.42 21.58
C SER A 167 10.36 28.92 21.55
N ASP A 168 10.15 30.23 21.43
CA ASP A 168 8.83 30.82 21.19
C ASP A 168 8.44 30.79 19.70
N LEU A 169 9.41 30.58 18.81
CA LEU A 169 9.22 30.63 17.36
C LEU A 169 8.83 29.27 16.75
N PHE A 170 9.35 28.17 17.29
CA PHE A 170 9.18 26.84 16.70
C PHE A 170 9.12 25.73 17.77
N ASP A 171 8.56 24.60 17.35
CA ASP A 171 8.70 23.30 18.01
C ASP A 171 9.65 22.42 17.19
N PHE A 172 10.37 21.52 17.86
CA PHE A 172 11.22 20.54 17.18
C PHE A 172 10.80 19.11 17.53
N TYR A 173 10.99 18.18 16.59
CA TYR A 173 10.64 16.77 16.70
C TYR A 173 11.83 15.90 16.31
N LEU A 174 12.11 14.87 17.09
CA LEU A 174 13.20 13.92 16.84
C LEU A 174 12.67 12.66 16.16
N TYR A 175 13.28 12.33 15.02
CA TYR A 175 13.01 11.11 14.26
C TYR A 175 14.30 10.35 13.99
N GLY A 176 14.32 9.04 14.24
CA GLY A 176 15.46 8.16 13.96
C GLY A 176 15.41 7.47 12.60
N ASP A 177 16.16 6.36 12.48
CA ASP A 177 16.21 5.44 11.32
C ASP A 177 14.83 4.98 10.80
N GLN A 178 13.82 5.02 11.67
CA GLN A 178 12.45 4.63 11.40
C GLN A 178 11.82 5.41 10.24
N VAL A 179 12.19 6.68 10.01
CA VAL A 179 11.65 7.48 8.90
C VAL A 179 12.17 6.98 7.57
N LEU A 180 13.46 6.65 7.47
CA LEU A 180 14.01 6.03 6.26
C LEU A 180 13.32 4.70 5.97
N LEU A 181 13.10 3.87 7.01
CA LEU A 181 12.44 2.57 6.85
C LEU A 181 11.01 2.72 6.35
N ILE A 182 10.23 3.66 6.91
CA ILE A 182 8.86 3.98 6.44
C ILE A 182 8.89 4.52 5.01
N THR A 183 9.88 5.35 4.68
CA THR A 183 10.01 5.93 3.33
C THR A 183 10.29 4.84 2.30
N PHE A 184 11.23 3.93 2.57
CA PHE A 184 11.50 2.78 1.70
C PHE A 184 10.32 1.80 1.62
N ALA A 185 9.59 1.59 2.72
CA ALA A 185 8.39 0.77 2.75
C ALA A 185 7.28 1.30 1.84
N ILE A 186 7.16 2.61 1.65
CA ILE A 186 6.17 3.24 0.76
C ILE A 186 6.68 3.32 -0.68
N VAL A 187 7.94 3.69 -0.88
CA VAL A 187 8.52 3.89 -2.21
C VAL A 187 8.66 2.58 -2.97
N SER A 188 8.98 1.47 -2.28
CA SER A 188 9.19 0.17 -2.93
C SER A 188 7.93 -0.36 -3.64
N PRO A 189 6.74 -0.44 -3.00
CA PRO A 189 5.51 -0.84 -3.68
C PRO A 189 5.11 0.11 -4.82
N LEU A 190 5.32 1.42 -4.66
CA LEU A 190 5.02 2.39 -5.72
C LEU A 190 5.92 2.21 -6.94
N LEU A 191 7.21 1.93 -6.74
CA LEU A 191 8.14 1.66 -7.83
C LEU A 191 7.78 0.36 -8.56
N ALA A 192 7.34 -0.66 -7.81
CA ALA A 192 6.83 -1.91 -8.37
C ALA A 192 5.53 -1.71 -9.17
N ALA A 193 4.62 -0.84 -8.71
CA ALA A 193 3.44 -0.47 -9.48
C ALA A 193 3.85 0.23 -10.79
N LEU A 194 4.71 1.24 -10.72
CA LEU A 194 5.19 1.99 -11.89
C LEU A 194 5.88 1.08 -12.93
N SER A 195 6.73 0.16 -12.49
CA SER A 195 7.37 -0.80 -13.40
C SER A 195 6.36 -1.75 -14.03
N SER A 196 5.35 -2.20 -13.28
CA SER A 196 4.26 -3.03 -13.80
C SER A 196 3.45 -2.31 -14.88
N PHE A 197 3.12 -1.03 -14.67
CA PHE A 197 2.45 -0.20 -15.66
C PHE A 197 3.31 0.02 -16.92
N ALA A 198 4.61 0.25 -16.75
CA ALA A 198 5.54 0.41 -17.87
C ALA A 198 5.63 -0.86 -18.72
N ILE A 199 5.71 -2.03 -18.08
CA ILE A 199 5.73 -3.33 -18.76
C ILE A 199 4.40 -3.59 -19.47
N ALA A 200 3.26 -3.31 -18.82
CA ALA A 200 1.94 -3.45 -19.44
C ALA A 200 1.78 -2.57 -20.68
N GLY A 201 2.26 -1.32 -20.61
CA GLY A 201 2.30 -0.41 -21.76
C GLY A 201 3.20 -0.92 -22.89
N TRP A 202 4.37 -1.49 -22.56
CA TRP A 202 5.25 -2.10 -23.58
C TRP A 202 4.56 -3.30 -24.25
N LEU A 203 3.86 -4.15 -23.49
CA LEU A 203 3.11 -5.28 -24.03
C LEU A 203 1.86 -4.87 -24.83
N GLY A 204 1.56 -3.58 -24.96
CA GLY A 204 0.42 -3.07 -25.72
C GLY A 204 -0.93 -3.28 -25.02
N ILE A 205 -0.93 -3.46 -23.70
CA ILE A 205 -2.16 -3.64 -22.92
C ILE A 205 -2.91 -2.29 -22.85
N PRO A 206 -4.17 -2.20 -23.32
CA PRO A 206 -4.95 -0.97 -23.26
C PRO A 206 -5.25 -0.56 -21.83
N TYR A 207 -5.25 0.75 -21.60
CA TYR A 207 -5.52 1.33 -20.29
C TYR A 207 -7.03 1.31 -19.97
N ASN A 208 -7.40 0.65 -18.87
CA ASN A 208 -8.79 0.59 -18.37
C ASN A 208 -8.98 1.49 -17.13
N SER A 209 -10.19 1.99 -16.92
CA SER A 209 -10.54 2.84 -15.75
C SER A 209 -10.29 2.16 -14.39
N ILE A 210 -10.27 0.82 -14.35
CA ILE A 210 -9.93 0.04 -13.15
C ILE A 210 -8.45 0.20 -12.80
N MET A 211 -7.59 0.37 -13.80
CA MET A 211 -6.15 0.50 -13.60
C MET A 211 -5.78 1.83 -12.92
N SER A 212 -6.67 2.83 -12.92
CA SER A 212 -6.42 4.13 -12.29
C SER A 212 -6.24 4.06 -10.77
N PHE A 213 -6.86 3.09 -10.09
CA PHE A 213 -6.76 2.96 -8.63
C PHE A 213 -5.82 1.83 -8.18
N THR A 214 -5.26 1.06 -9.12
CA THR A 214 -4.28 -0.01 -8.82
C THR A 214 -3.07 0.49 -8.02
N PRO A 215 -2.48 1.68 -8.24
CA PRO A 215 -1.37 2.15 -7.41
C PRO A 215 -1.73 2.32 -5.93
N ILE A 216 -2.96 2.77 -5.64
CA ILE A 216 -3.47 2.92 -4.27
C ILE A 216 -3.63 1.52 -3.66
N LEU A 217 -4.21 0.59 -4.41
CA LEU A 217 -4.35 -0.81 -3.99
C LEU A 217 -2.99 -1.47 -3.69
N VAL A 218 -2.02 -1.34 -4.60
CA VAL A 218 -0.67 -1.92 -4.44
C VAL A 218 0.05 -1.34 -3.23
N LEU A 219 -0.15 -0.05 -2.93
CA LEU A 219 0.40 0.56 -1.71
C LEU A 219 -0.29 0.03 -0.44
N GLY A 220 -1.62 -0.13 -0.46
CA GLY A 220 -2.36 -0.65 0.69
C GLY A 220 -2.06 -2.12 1.01
N ILE A 221 -1.69 -2.89 0.00
CA ILE A 221 -1.20 -4.25 0.14
C ILE A 221 0.28 -4.18 0.53
N GLY A 222 1.19 -3.78 -0.35
CA GLY A 222 2.64 -3.95 -0.18
C GLY A 222 3.33 -3.23 0.99
N VAL A 223 2.62 -2.46 1.81
CA VAL A 223 3.15 -1.89 3.07
C VAL A 223 2.92 -2.82 4.27
N ASP A 224 1.99 -3.79 4.17
CA ASP A 224 1.64 -4.75 5.23
C ASP A 224 2.86 -5.54 5.78
N ASP A 225 3.64 -6.13 4.87
CA ASP A 225 4.81 -6.95 5.17
C ASP A 225 5.93 -6.14 5.81
N ALA A 226 5.97 -4.82 5.55
CA ALA A 226 6.94 -3.94 6.17
C ALA A 226 6.71 -3.79 7.69
N PHE A 227 5.45 -3.83 8.14
CA PHE A 227 5.13 -3.80 9.57
C PHE A 227 5.64 -5.06 10.28
N LEU A 228 5.46 -6.24 9.67
CA LEU A 228 5.95 -7.52 10.18
C LEU A 228 7.47 -7.57 10.24
N LEU A 229 8.15 -7.19 9.14
CA LEU A 229 9.61 -7.14 9.08
C LEU A 229 10.20 -6.18 10.11
N ARG A 230 9.63 -4.97 10.25
CA ARG A 230 10.07 -3.99 11.24
C ARG A 230 9.87 -4.51 12.66
N HIS A 231 8.73 -5.15 12.94
CA HIS A 231 8.43 -5.66 14.27
C HIS A 231 9.39 -6.80 14.66
N SER A 232 9.59 -7.81 13.80
CA SER A 232 10.54 -8.90 14.08
C SER A 232 11.99 -8.43 14.13
N TRP A 233 12.35 -7.43 13.32
CA TRP A 233 13.63 -6.76 13.47
C TRP A 233 13.78 -6.27 14.91
N HIS A 234 12.86 -5.46 15.42
CA HIS A 234 12.91 -4.95 16.80
C HIS A 234 12.82 -6.04 17.87
N TRP A 235 12.04 -7.09 17.65
CA TRP A 235 11.92 -8.23 18.57
C TRP A 235 13.27 -8.94 18.76
N ASN A 236 14.01 -9.12 17.67
CA ASN A 236 15.32 -9.76 17.65
C ASN A 236 16.49 -8.80 17.94
N LYS A 237 16.25 -7.63 18.58
CA LYS A 237 17.28 -6.62 18.90
C LYS A 237 18.39 -7.11 19.84
N LYS A 238 18.20 -8.26 20.50
CA LYS A 238 19.23 -8.90 21.33
C LYS A 238 20.42 -9.40 20.50
N GLU A 239 20.21 -9.75 19.23
CA GLU A 239 21.29 -10.16 18.32
C GLU A 239 22.00 -8.91 17.78
N VAL A 240 23.28 -8.78 18.12
CA VAL A 240 24.08 -7.57 17.81
C VAL A 240 24.60 -7.61 16.38
N ASN A 241 24.87 -8.80 15.84
CA ASN A 241 25.35 -8.95 14.48
C ASN A 241 24.20 -8.72 13.49
N VAL A 242 24.28 -7.65 12.70
CA VAL A 242 23.25 -7.23 11.73
C VAL A 242 22.97 -8.33 10.70
N ALA A 243 24.00 -9.00 10.17
CA ALA A 243 23.84 -10.05 9.17
C ALA A 243 23.14 -11.28 9.77
N LYS A 244 23.52 -11.65 11.00
CA LYS A 244 22.90 -12.76 11.72
C LYS A 244 21.47 -12.43 12.15
N ARG A 245 21.20 -11.22 12.61
CA ARG A 245 19.85 -10.73 12.94
C ARG A 245 18.95 -10.71 11.72
N MET A 246 19.47 -10.24 10.57
CA MET A 246 18.74 -10.28 9.30
C MET A 246 18.43 -11.73 8.89
N ALA A 247 19.40 -12.64 9.02
CA ALA A 247 19.18 -14.05 8.76
C ALA A 247 18.05 -14.62 9.65
N ILE A 248 18.07 -14.32 10.96
CA ILE A 248 17.02 -14.75 11.89
C ILE A 248 15.64 -14.22 11.46
N VAL A 249 15.54 -12.91 11.19
CA VAL A 249 14.26 -12.27 10.80
C VAL A 249 13.71 -12.86 9.50
N ILE A 250 14.57 -13.05 8.49
CA ILE A 250 14.17 -13.65 7.21
C ILE A 250 13.75 -15.11 7.40
N THR A 251 14.46 -15.89 8.23
CA THR A 251 14.09 -17.29 8.50
C THR A 251 12.81 -17.42 9.30
N GLU A 252 12.50 -16.45 10.16
CA GLU A 252 11.34 -16.47 11.05
C GLU A 252 10.06 -16.02 10.33
N ILE A 253 10.12 -14.92 9.55
CA ILE A 253 8.93 -14.31 8.94
C ILE A 253 8.86 -14.48 7.42
N GLY A 254 10.00 -14.61 6.74
CA GLY A 254 10.08 -14.67 5.27
C GLY A 254 9.22 -15.76 4.62
N PRO A 255 9.16 -17.00 5.16
CA PRO A 255 8.29 -18.03 4.60
C PRO A 255 6.81 -17.66 4.69
N SER A 256 6.38 -17.00 5.77
CA SER A 256 4.99 -16.58 5.91
C SER A 256 4.62 -15.46 4.93
N ILE A 257 5.50 -14.46 4.77
CA ILE A 257 5.35 -13.40 3.76
C ILE A 257 5.29 -13.99 2.34
N SER A 258 6.07 -15.05 2.07
CA SER A 258 6.04 -15.72 0.77
C SER A 258 4.70 -16.40 0.51
N ILE A 259 4.10 -17.02 1.53
CA ILE A 259 2.78 -17.65 1.42
C ILE A 259 1.71 -16.61 1.09
N THR A 260 1.68 -15.49 1.81
CA THR A 260 0.70 -14.40 1.60
C THR A 260 0.87 -13.75 0.22
N SER A 261 2.12 -13.51 -0.19
CA SER A 261 2.44 -13.00 -1.53
C SER A 261 1.96 -13.93 -2.65
N ILE A 262 2.16 -15.24 -2.51
CA ILE A 262 1.70 -16.24 -3.49
C ILE A 262 0.17 -16.30 -3.52
N THR A 263 -0.51 -16.26 -2.37
CA THR A 263 -1.98 -16.26 -2.33
C THR A 263 -2.56 -15.01 -2.96
N ASN A 264 -1.95 -13.85 -2.72
CA ASN A 264 -2.34 -12.59 -3.38
C ASN A 264 -2.13 -12.68 -4.90
N MET A 265 -0.97 -13.17 -5.35
CA MET A 265 -0.71 -13.40 -6.78
C MET A 265 -1.73 -14.33 -7.43
N LEU A 266 -2.12 -15.42 -6.77
CA LEU A 266 -3.12 -16.36 -7.28
C LEU A 266 -4.52 -15.74 -7.29
N ALA A 267 -4.90 -14.99 -6.26
CA ALA A 267 -6.20 -14.31 -6.19
C ALA A 267 -6.37 -13.28 -7.32
N PHE A 268 -5.33 -12.46 -7.57
CA PHE A 268 -5.30 -11.55 -8.71
C PHE A 268 -5.21 -12.29 -10.06
N GLY A 269 -4.45 -13.38 -10.11
CA GLY A 269 -4.29 -14.21 -11.31
C GLY A 269 -5.58 -14.92 -11.74
N VAL A 270 -6.38 -15.43 -10.81
CA VAL A 270 -7.71 -16.00 -11.13
C VAL A 270 -8.64 -14.94 -11.71
N GLY A 271 -8.48 -13.67 -11.29
CA GLY A 271 -9.21 -12.54 -11.87
C GLY A 271 -8.98 -12.35 -13.37
N THR A 272 -7.78 -12.67 -13.88
CA THR A 272 -7.45 -12.53 -15.32
C THR A 272 -8.06 -13.64 -16.18
N LEU A 273 -8.51 -14.74 -15.58
CA LEU A 273 -9.20 -15.84 -16.27
C LEU A 273 -10.72 -15.59 -16.37
N SER A 274 -11.22 -14.49 -15.79
CA SER A 274 -12.64 -14.17 -15.78
C SER A 274 -13.09 -13.63 -17.14
N PRO A 275 -14.19 -14.16 -17.73
CA PRO A 275 -14.69 -13.74 -19.05
C PRO A 275 -15.29 -12.32 -19.08
N ALA A 276 -15.19 -11.54 -18.00
CA ALA A 276 -15.69 -10.17 -17.97
C ALA A 276 -14.75 -9.25 -18.78
N PRO A 277 -15.21 -8.66 -19.91
CA PRO A 277 -14.36 -7.90 -20.85
C PRO A 277 -13.72 -6.63 -20.25
N MET A 278 -14.18 -6.19 -19.08
CA MET A 278 -13.62 -5.03 -18.36
C MET A 278 -12.36 -5.40 -17.53
N VAL A 279 -12.18 -6.70 -17.23
CA VAL A 279 -11.06 -7.25 -16.45
C VAL A 279 -10.15 -8.09 -17.35
N CYS A 280 -10.73 -8.80 -18.32
CA CYS A 280 -9.99 -9.47 -19.37
C CYS A 280 -9.56 -8.46 -20.43
N VAL A 281 -8.26 -8.18 -20.46
CA VAL A 281 -7.60 -7.67 -21.66
C VAL A 281 -7.67 -8.79 -22.71
N TYR A 282 -8.74 -8.85 -23.50
CA TYR A 282 -8.72 -9.52 -24.79
C TYR A 282 -7.74 -8.71 -25.68
N GLU A 283 -6.78 -9.26 -26.43
CA GLU A 283 -6.85 -10.47 -27.24
C GLU A 283 -5.41 -10.94 -27.61
N PHE A 284 -4.87 -11.95 -26.92
CA PHE A 284 -3.60 -12.60 -27.34
C PHE A 284 -3.91 -13.96 -27.99
N SER A 285 -4.36 -13.95 -29.24
CA SER A 285 -4.44 -15.16 -30.09
C SER A 285 -4.65 -14.79 -31.56
N GLY A 286 -3.62 -14.20 -32.18
CA GLY A 286 -3.56 -13.95 -33.62
C GLY A 286 -2.30 -14.51 -34.27
N VAL A 287 -1.73 -15.61 -33.76
CA VAL A 287 -0.64 -16.33 -34.42
C VAL A 287 -1.07 -17.77 -34.62
N GLN A 288 -1.75 -18.04 -35.74
CA GLN A 288 -1.67 -19.34 -36.38
C GLN A 288 -0.85 -19.20 -37.66
N HIS A 289 0.35 -19.77 -37.60
CA HIS A 289 1.12 -20.17 -38.77
C HIS A 289 0.31 -21.18 -39.58
N GLY A 290 -0.12 -20.80 -40.78
CA GLY A 290 -0.71 -21.69 -41.78
C GLY A 290 -0.18 -21.34 -43.17
N HIS A 291 0.80 -22.09 -43.64
CA HIS A 291 1.27 -22.04 -45.02
C HIS A 291 0.15 -22.49 -46.00
N ARG A 292 0.04 -21.75 -47.12
CA ARG A 292 -0.61 -22.11 -48.41
C ARG A 292 -2.14 -22.33 -48.40
N GLN A 293 -2.89 -21.38 -48.97
CA GLN A 293 -3.27 -21.40 -50.39
C GLN A 293 -3.93 -20.07 -50.80
N GLN A 294 -3.65 -19.62 -52.02
CA GLN A 294 -4.22 -18.44 -52.65
C GLN A 294 -5.75 -18.55 -52.77
N SER A 295 -6.44 -17.56 -52.21
CA SER A 295 -7.67 -17.03 -52.80
C SER A 295 -7.70 -15.55 -52.46
N GLU A 296 -7.82 -14.72 -53.48
CA GLU A 296 -7.88 -13.27 -53.41
C GLU A 296 -9.17 -12.83 -52.72
N VAL A 297 -9.23 -12.96 -51.39
CA VAL A 297 -10.28 -12.37 -50.57
C VAL A 297 -9.84 -10.95 -50.27
N LYS A 298 -10.54 -10.01 -50.88
CA LYS A 298 -10.51 -8.58 -50.56
C LYS A 298 -10.51 -8.45 -49.03
N VAL A 299 -9.36 -8.09 -48.46
CA VAL A 299 -9.23 -7.82 -47.02
C VAL A 299 -9.98 -6.52 -46.77
N THR A 300 -11.29 -6.64 -46.60
CA THR A 300 -12.06 -5.63 -45.89
C THR A 300 -11.54 -5.72 -44.47
N SER A 301 -10.73 -4.73 -44.08
CA SER A 301 -10.37 -4.47 -42.69
C SER A 301 -11.61 -4.76 -41.84
N GLN A 302 -11.56 -5.83 -41.03
CA GLN A 302 -12.59 -6.09 -40.04
C GLN A 302 -12.56 -4.87 -39.13
N ARG A 303 -13.56 -3.99 -39.26
CA ARG A 303 -13.76 -2.92 -38.30
C ARG A 303 -14.12 -3.61 -36.99
N GLU A 304 -13.22 -3.58 -36.03
CA GLU A 304 -13.49 -3.97 -34.66
C GLU A 304 -14.60 -3.04 -34.14
N TYR A 305 -15.81 -3.57 -33.96
CA TYR A 305 -16.92 -2.82 -33.36
C TYR A 305 -16.77 -2.90 -31.84
N ALA A 306 -16.69 -1.75 -31.17
CA ALA A 306 -16.69 -1.70 -29.70
C ALA A 306 -18.15 -1.62 -29.18
N PRO A 307 -18.52 -2.35 -28.12
CA PRO A 307 -19.80 -2.17 -27.46
C PRO A 307 -19.86 -0.78 -26.80
N ILE A 308 -20.99 -0.10 -26.93
CA ILE A 308 -21.25 1.18 -26.25
C ILE A 308 -22.43 0.98 -25.30
N ASP A 309 -22.17 1.15 -24.00
CA ASP A 309 -23.18 1.05 -22.96
C ASP A 309 -23.81 2.42 -22.69
N PHE A 310 -25.12 2.54 -22.95
CA PHE A 310 -25.89 3.74 -22.62
C PHE A 310 -26.60 3.56 -21.28
N ILE A 311 -26.17 4.31 -20.27
CA ILE A 311 -26.81 4.31 -18.94
C ILE A 311 -27.90 5.39 -18.91
N VAL A 312 -29.16 4.95 -18.74
CA VAL A 312 -30.33 5.83 -18.67
C VAL A 312 -30.73 6.01 -17.20
N ASN A 313 -30.32 7.13 -16.60
CA ASN A 313 -30.54 7.42 -15.17
C ASN A 313 -32.03 7.60 -14.79
N ARG A 314 -32.88 7.96 -15.75
CA ARG A 314 -34.33 8.09 -15.55
C ARG A 314 -35.03 7.31 -16.66
N PRO A 315 -35.51 6.08 -16.38
CA PRO A 315 -36.18 5.28 -17.38
C PRO A 315 -37.46 5.98 -17.86
N PRO A 316 -37.88 5.77 -19.12
CA PRO A 316 -39.10 6.37 -19.66
C PRO A 316 -40.33 5.87 -18.91
N ASN A 317 -41.35 6.70 -18.78
CA ASN A 317 -42.65 6.24 -18.29
C ASN A 317 -43.36 5.45 -19.40
N ILE A 318 -43.24 4.13 -19.38
CA ILE A 318 -43.81 3.26 -20.44
C ILE A 318 -45.34 3.23 -20.44
N SER A 319 -46.00 3.73 -19.40
CA SER A 319 -47.46 3.87 -19.37
C SER A 319 -47.96 5.10 -20.12
N ASP A 320 -47.07 6.06 -20.42
CA ASP A 320 -47.33 7.18 -21.31
C ASP A 320 -46.85 6.81 -22.72
N SER A 321 -47.78 6.75 -23.67
CA SER A 321 -47.46 6.37 -25.06
C SER A 321 -46.50 7.37 -25.71
N VAL A 322 -46.57 8.65 -25.35
CA VAL A 322 -45.73 9.71 -25.92
C VAL A 322 -44.30 9.57 -25.43
N ASP A 323 -44.11 9.30 -24.13
CA ASP A 323 -42.77 9.15 -23.54
C ASP A 323 -42.09 7.86 -24.02
N TYR A 324 -42.85 6.77 -24.13
CA TYR A 324 -42.39 5.51 -24.72
C TYR A 324 -41.95 5.67 -26.18
N GLU A 325 -42.78 6.31 -27.02
CA GLU A 325 -42.45 6.56 -28.43
C GLU A 325 -41.22 7.47 -28.58
N ARG A 326 -41.11 8.49 -27.73
CA ARG A 326 -39.94 9.39 -27.71
C ARG A 326 -38.66 8.63 -27.41
N PHE A 327 -38.68 7.74 -26.41
CA PHE A 327 -37.54 6.90 -26.06
C PHE A 327 -37.16 5.94 -27.20
N MET A 328 -38.15 5.26 -27.79
CA MET A 328 -37.90 4.35 -28.92
C MET A 328 -37.38 5.08 -30.16
N THR A 329 -37.85 6.30 -30.43
CA THR A 329 -37.36 7.14 -31.53
C THR A 329 -35.91 7.57 -31.32
N MET A 330 -35.53 7.91 -30.08
CA MET A 330 -34.14 8.18 -29.74
C MET A 330 -33.25 6.98 -30.01
N LEU A 331 -33.67 5.78 -29.60
CA LEU A 331 -32.91 4.56 -29.80
C LEU A 331 -32.76 4.22 -31.30
N GLN A 332 -33.84 4.35 -32.08
CA GLN A 332 -33.79 4.19 -33.54
C GLN A 332 -32.82 5.16 -34.22
N ARG A 333 -32.68 6.39 -33.70
CA ARG A 333 -31.68 7.35 -34.21
C ARG A 333 -30.25 6.89 -33.95
N LEU A 334 -29.98 6.30 -32.79
CA LEU A 334 -28.67 5.71 -32.45
C LEU A 334 -28.35 4.50 -33.32
N GLU A 335 -29.34 3.64 -33.57
CA GLU A 335 -29.21 2.45 -34.42
C GLU A 335 -28.94 2.79 -35.89
N ARG A 336 -29.40 3.94 -36.37
CA ARG A 336 -29.21 4.40 -37.76
C ARG A 336 -27.90 5.15 -38.01
N LEU A 337 -27.04 5.30 -37.00
CA LEU A 337 -25.75 5.96 -37.20
C LEU A 337 -24.90 5.18 -38.23
N PRO A 338 -24.15 5.88 -39.10
CA PRO A 338 -23.48 5.28 -40.26
C PRO A 338 -22.42 4.22 -39.93
N GLU A 339 -21.96 4.16 -38.67
CA GLU A 339 -20.99 3.18 -38.18
C GLU A 339 -21.58 2.24 -37.11
N SER A 340 -22.89 2.32 -36.86
CA SER A 340 -23.60 1.40 -35.97
C SER A 340 -23.93 0.10 -36.70
N TYR A 341 -23.82 -1.02 -35.99
CA TYR A 341 -24.29 -2.31 -36.49
C TYR A 341 -25.82 -2.34 -36.64
N GLY A 342 -26.53 -1.48 -35.91
CA GLY A 342 -27.97 -1.27 -36.04
C GLY A 342 -28.85 -2.14 -35.14
N TYR A 343 -30.13 -2.25 -35.51
CA TYR A 343 -31.20 -2.85 -34.71
C TYR A 343 -30.90 -4.29 -34.26
N GLU A 344 -30.31 -5.10 -35.13
CA GLU A 344 -30.08 -6.54 -34.90
C GLU A 344 -29.07 -6.85 -33.79
N ARG A 345 -28.22 -5.89 -33.41
CA ARG A 345 -27.23 -6.04 -32.34
C ARG A 345 -27.48 -5.14 -31.14
N SER A 346 -28.59 -4.40 -31.15
CA SER A 346 -28.96 -3.52 -30.04
C SER A 346 -29.71 -4.30 -28.97
N LEU A 347 -29.08 -4.49 -27.81
CA LEU A 347 -29.64 -5.22 -26.68
C LEU A 347 -30.59 -4.31 -25.88
N LEU A 348 -31.90 -4.47 -26.07
CA LEU A 348 -32.94 -3.74 -25.32
C LEU A 348 -34.05 -4.68 -24.86
N TRP A 349 -34.07 -4.97 -23.56
CA TRP A 349 -35.07 -5.85 -22.95
C TRP A 349 -36.52 -5.35 -23.09
N LEU A 350 -36.71 -4.04 -23.23
CA LEU A 350 -38.04 -3.44 -23.32
C LEU A 350 -38.81 -3.91 -24.56
N ARG A 351 -38.09 -4.33 -25.62
CA ARG A 351 -38.68 -4.94 -26.83
C ARG A 351 -39.30 -6.30 -26.53
N ASP A 352 -38.54 -7.15 -25.84
CA ASP A 352 -39.01 -8.47 -25.42
C ASP A 352 -40.15 -8.36 -24.39
N TYR A 353 -40.10 -7.32 -23.55
CA TYR A 353 -41.15 -7.03 -22.57
C TYR A 353 -42.47 -6.62 -23.21
N ASP A 354 -42.46 -5.75 -24.24
CA ASP A 354 -43.67 -5.38 -24.98
C ASP A 354 -44.37 -6.62 -25.57
N VAL A 355 -43.60 -7.52 -26.19
CA VAL A 355 -44.12 -8.78 -26.72
C VAL A 355 -44.70 -9.66 -25.62
N TYR A 356 -44.01 -9.79 -24.48
CA TYR A 356 -44.51 -10.56 -23.33
C TYR A 356 -45.80 -9.95 -22.76
N TYR A 357 -45.84 -8.64 -22.54
CA TYR A 357 -46.97 -7.93 -21.95
C TYR A 357 -48.21 -8.07 -22.83
N ARG A 358 -48.07 -7.83 -24.15
CA ARG A 358 -49.16 -8.02 -25.11
C ARG A 358 -49.68 -9.45 -25.12
N LYS A 359 -48.79 -10.44 -25.03
CA LYS A 359 -49.17 -11.85 -24.94
C LYS A 359 -49.88 -12.17 -23.63
N ALA A 360 -49.45 -11.60 -22.50
CA ALA A 360 -50.07 -11.79 -21.19
C ALA A 360 -51.48 -11.16 -21.11
N MET A 361 -51.68 -10.02 -21.79
CA MET A 361 -52.94 -9.27 -21.81
C MET A 361 -53.85 -9.60 -23.01
N ASN A 362 -53.48 -10.58 -23.86
CA ASN A 362 -54.18 -10.94 -25.11
C ASN A 362 -54.37 -9.75 -26.09
N ILE A 363 -53.39 -8.85 -26.15
CA ILE A 363 -53.40 -7.70 -27.06
C ILE A 363 -52.73 -8.09 -28.40
N PRO A 364 -53.32 -7.76 -29.57
CA PRO A 364 -52.68 -7.98 -30.86
C PRO A 364 -51.33 -7.28 -30.99
N LEU A 365 -50.32 -7.95 -31.56
CA LEU A 365 -48.97 -7.39 -31.77
C LEU A 365 -48.93 -6.22 -32.76
N ASN A 366 -49.94 -6.10 -33.63
CA ASN A 366 -50.03 -5.07 -34.65
C ASN A 366 -50.78 -3.81 -34.19
N SER A 367 -51.27 -3.76 -32.94
CA SER A 367 -51.94 -2.57 -32.42
C SER A 367 -50.92 -1.47 -32.07
N SER A 368 -51.26 -0.22 -32.37
CA SER A 368 -50.52 0.95 -31.89
C SER A 368 -50.53 1.00 -30.36
N VAL A 369 -49.44 1.46 -29.75
CA VAL A 369 -49.35 1.62 -28.30
C VAL A 369 -50.26 2.78 -27.88
N SER A 370 -51.21 2.54 -26.98
CA SER A 370 -52.06 3.59 -26.39
C SER A 370 -51.66 3.86 -24.93
N ASP A 371 -52.08 5.00 -24.38
CA ASP A 371 -51.84 5.33 -22.97
C ASP A 371 -52.39 4.23 -22.04
N GLY A 372 -51.60 3.87 -21.04
CA GLY A 372 -51.90 2.80 -20.08
C GLY A 372 -51.80 1.37 -20.62
N MET A 373 -51.41 1.18 -21.89
CA MET A 373 -51.30 -0.15 -22.51
C MET A 373 -50.07 -0.94 -22.05
N LEU A 374 -49.03 -0.27 -21.54
CA LEU A 374 -47.82 -0.87 -20.99
C LEU A 374 -47.62 -0.37 -19.55
N SER A 375 -47.17 -1.24 -18.66
CA SER A 375 -46.87 -0.89 -17.27
C SER A 375 -45.71 -1.74 -16.76
N TYR A 376 -44.96 -1.25 -15.78
CA TYR A 376 -43.86 -1.98 -15.16
C TYR A 376 -44.31 -3.09 -14.19
N GLU A 377 -45.62 -3.21 -13.90
CA GLU A 377 -46.16 -4.17 -12.92
C GLU A 377 -45.87 -5.64 -13.26
N LEU A 378 -45.82 -6.01 -14.54
CA LEU A 378 -45.57 -7.38 -14.99
C LEU A 378 -44.08 -7.67 -15.23
N VAL A 379 -43.18 -6.72 -14.97
CA VAL A 379 -41.73 -6.93 -15.13
C VAL A 379 -41.21 -8.08 -14.26
N PRO A 380 -41.59 -8.22 -12.97
CA PRO A 380 -41.14 -9.36 -12.17
C PRO A 380 -41.51 -10.71 -12.81
N ASN A 381 -42.73 -10.83 -13.32
CA ASN A 381 -43.20 -12.05 -13.99
C ASN A 381 -42.49 -12.30 -15.33
N PHE A 382 -42.20 -11.24 -16.07
CA PHE A 382 -41.42 -11.30 -17.30
C PHE A 382 -40.00 -11.81 -17.07
N LEU A 383 -39.31 -11.34 -16.02
CA LEU A 383 -37.95 -11.76 -15.69
C LEU A 383 -37.86 -13.25 -15.31
N HIS A 384 -38.93 -13.79 -14.71
CA HIS A 384 -39.03 -15.24 -14.44
C HIS A 384 -39.40 -16.06 -15.69
N SER A 385 -39.86 -15.43 -16.76
CA SER A 385 -40.22 -16.12 -18.00
C SER A 385 -38.99 -16.61 -18.79
N LYS A 386 -39.23 -17.53 -19.74
CA LYS A 386 -38.21 -17.97 -20.72
C LYS A 386 -38.11 -17.07 -21.95
N MET A 387 -38.89 -15.98 -22.01
CA MET A 387 -38.96 -15.12 -23.20
C MET A 387 -37.77 -14.16 -23.31
N MET A 388 -37.08 -13.88 -22.21
CA MET A 388 -35.87 -13.06 -22.23
C MET A 388 -34.67 -13.94 -22.62
N ALA A 389 -34.10 -13.68 -23.80
CA ALA A 389 -32.97 -14.45 -24.32
C ALA A 389 -31.67 -14.22 -23.54
N ASP A 390 -31.46 -13.01 -23.02
CA ASP A 390 -30.28 -12.65 -22.23
C ASP A 390 -30.68 -11.97 -20.90
N LYS A 391 -30.82 -12.78 -19.85
CA LYS A 391 -31.23 -12.33 -18.52
C LYS A 391 -30.22 -11.37 -17.87
N ASN A 392 -29.03 -11.24 -18.44
CA ASN A 392 -27.98 -10.36 -17.93
C ASN A 392 -28.20 -8.87 -18.30
N VAL A 393 -29.11 -8.58 -19.25
CA VAL A 393 -29.39 -7.22 -19.74
C VAL A 393 -30.28 -6.40 -18.78
N VAL A 394 -31.06 -7.05 -17.92
CA VAL A 394 -31.90 -6.37 -16.92
C VAL A 394 -31.36 -6.65 -15.53
N ARG A 395 -30.67 -5.66 -14.95
CA ARG A 395 -30.42 -5.61 -13.52
C ARG A 395 -31.60 -4.93 -12.84
N PHE A 396 -32.51 -5.71 -12.28
CA PHE A 396 -33.49 -5.19 -11.36
C PHE A 396 -32.82 -5.08 -9.99
N HIS A 397 -32.52 -3.85 -9.56
CA HIS A 397 -32.09 -3.57 -8.19
C HIS A 397 -33.31 -3.83 -7.29
N PHE A 398 -33.42 -5.05 -6.79
CA PHE A 398 -34.15 -5.26 -5.57
C PHE A 398 -33.24 -4.65 -4.49
N ASP A 399 -33.79 -3.80 -3.62
CA ASP A 399 -33.08 -3.20 -2.48
C ASP A 399 -33.13 -4.09 -1.19
N PRO A 400 -32.82 -5.42 -1.15
CA PRO A 400 -32.69 -6.12 0.13
C PRO A 400 -31.23 -6.30 0.57
N SER A 401 -30.22 -5.87 -0.20
CA SER A 401 -28.83 -5.95 0.26
C SER A 401 -28.50 -4.75 1.17
N TRP A 402 -28.03 -5.01 2.39
CA TRP A 402 -27.83 -4.00 3.43
C TRP A 402 -26.75 -2.94 3.09
N TRP A 403 -26.12 -3.03 1.92
CA TRP A 403 -25.10 -2.08 1.42
C TRP A 403 -25.20 -1.77 -0.09
N GLY A 404 -26.29 -2.16 -0.77
CA GLY A 404 -26.47 -1.88 -2.20
C GLY A 404 -25.32 -2.42 -3.07
N LEU A 405 -24.88 -3.65 -2.78
CA LEU A 405 -23.91 -4.40 -3.58
C LEU A 405 -24.69 -5.44 -4.40
N ASP A 406 -24.65 -5.31 -5.72
CA ASP A 406 -25.19 -6.33 -6.62
C ASP A 406 -24.22 -7.49 -6.74
N MET A 407 -24.70 -8.72 -6.89
CA MET A 407 -23.85 -9.87 -7.27
C MET A 407 -23.65 -9.89 -8.78
N ASP A 408 -22.87 -8.93 -9.28
CA ASP A 408 -22.48 -8.84 -10.67
C ASP A 408 -21.07 -9.39 -10.91
N PRO A 409 -20.63 -9.60 -12.16
CA PRO A 409 -19.28 -10.11 -12.42
C PRO A 409 -18.17 -9.27 -11.78
N ILE A 410 -18.38 -7.95 -11.65
CA ILE A 410 -17.42 -7.02 -11.04
C ILE A 410 -17.29 -7.30 -9.54
N THR A 411 -18.39 -7.48 -8.81
CA THR A 411 -18.39 -7.80 -7.38
C THR A 411 -17.91 -9.22 -7.14
N MET A 412 -18.26 -10.18 -8.00
CA MET A 412 -17.73 -11.54 -7.92
C MET A 412 -16.21 -11.58 -8.04
N ILE A 413 -15.63 -10.85 -9.02
CA ILE A 413 -14.18 -10.73 -9.17
C ILE A 413 -13.58 -9.98 -7.99
N SER A 414 -14.25 -8.92 -7.50
CA SER A 414 -13.81 -8.19 -6.31
C SER A 414 -13.77 -9.08 -5.07
N VAL A 415 -14.73 -9.98 -4.89
CA VAL A 415 -14.75 -10.97 -3.80
C VAL A 415 -13.60 -11.95 -3.97
N LEU A 416 -13.38 -12.49 -5.16
CA LEU A 416 -12.28 -13.42 -5.43
C LEU A 416 -10.91 -12.79 -5.15
N MET A 417 -10.69 -11.54 -5.58
CA MET A 417 -9.47 -10.80 -5.28
C MET A 417 -9.34 -10.52 -3.77
N ALA A 418 -10.43 -10.14 -3.11
CA ALA A 418 -10.42 -9.83 -1.67
C ALA A 418 -10.18 -11.07 -0.78
N ILE A 419 -10.48 -12.29 -1.25
CA ILE A 419 -10.13 -13.52 -0.53
C ILE A 419 -8.62 -13.58 -0.28
N GLY A 420 -7.80 -13.23 -1.27
CA GLY A 420 -6.34 -13.17 -1.11
C GLY A 420 -5.93 -12.33 0.10
N LEU A 421 -6.52 -11.14 0.22
CA LEU A 421 -6.26 -10.16 1.29
C LEU A 421 -6.79 -10.61 2.68
N SER A 422 -7.75 -11.53 2.72
CA SER A 422 -8.33 -12.00 3.98
C SER A 422 -7.52 -13.09 4.66
N VAL A 423 -6.68 -13.80 3.89
CA VAL A 423 -5.96 -15.00 4.36
C VAL A 423 -4.67 -14.62 5.08
N ASP A 424 -4.18 -13.39 4.93
CA ASP A 424 -2.90 -12.94 5.51
C ASP A 424 -2.84 -13.16 7.01
N PHE A 425 -3.89 -12.72 7.72
CA PHE A 425 -3.93 -12.87 9.17
C PHE A 425 -3.89 -14.33 9.62
N SER A 426 -4.54 -15.20 8.86
CA SER A 426 -4.63 -16.63 9.17
C SER A 426 -3.34 -17.36 8.82
N ALA A 427 -2.70 -17.01 7.71
CA ALA A 427 -1.46 -17.62 7.25
C ALA A 427 -0.31 -17.42 8.24
N HIS A 428 -0.12 -16.19 8.72
CA HIS A 428 0.91 -15.86 9.71
C HIS A 428 0.71 -16.57 11.05
N ILE A 429 -0.51 -16.56 11.59
CA ILE A 429 -0.80 -17.25 12.85
C ILE A 429 -0.61 -18.75 12.70
N CYS A 430 -1.12 -19.37 11.63
CA CYS A 430 -0.93 -20.80 11.38
C CYS A 430 0.56 -21.16 11.21
N TYR A 431 1.31 -20.40 10.41
CA TYR A 431 2.71 -20.66 10.17
C TYR A 431 3.52 -20.63 11.47
N HIS A 432 3.35 -19.58 12.29
CA HIS A 432 4.02 -19.49 13.58
C HIS A 432 3.51 -20.53 14.57
N PHE A 433 2.22 -20.90 14.53
CA PHE A 433 1.68 -21.93 15.39
C PHE A 433 2.24 -23.32 15.08
N TYR A 434 2.56 -23.65 13.84
CA TYR A 434 3.16 -24.94 13.52
C TYR A 434 4.67 -24.98 13.74
N ASN A 435 5.38 -23.88 13.47
CA ASN A 435 6.85 -23.87 13.53
C ASN A 435 7.42 -23.43 14.88
N TYR A 436 6.61 -22.84 15.77
CA TYR A 436 7.06 -22.51 17.12
C TYR A 436 7.11 -23.77 17.98
N GLU A 437 8.21 -23.99 18.71
CA GLU A 437 8.32 -25.04 19.72
C GLU A 437 8.44 -24.38 21.11
N PRO A 438 7.51 -24.64 22.05
CA PRO A 438 7.55 -24.03 23.37
C PRO A 438 8.73 -24.58 24.21
N PRO A 439 9.35 -23.75 25.07
CA PRO A 439 10.41 -24.22 25.95
C PRO A 439 9.93 -25.35 26.87
N SER A 440 10.74 -26.41 27.01
CA SER A 440 10.43 -27.62 27.79
C SER A 440 10.14 -27.39 29.29
N ILE A 441 10.44 -26.20 29.81
CA ILE A 441 10.10 -25.76 31.17
C ILE A 441 8.60 -25.43 31.29
N VAL A 442 7.99 -24.88 30.25
CA VAL A 442 6.57 -24.48 30.22
C VAL A 442 5.64 -25.69 30.21
N SER A 443 6.02 -26.74 29.46
CA SER A 443 5.30 -28.02 29.38
C SER A 443 5.11 -28.70 30.75
N LYS A 444 5.96 -28.40 31.74
CA LYS A 444 5.88 -28.98 33.10
C LYS A 444 4.87 -28.29 34.04
N ASN A 445 4.40 -27.08 33.72
CA ASN A 445 3.57 -26.27 34.63
C ASN A 445 2.05 -26.53 34.50
N GLY A 446 1.62 -27.56 33.75
CA GLY A 446 0.21 -27.96 33.67
C GLY A 446 -0.75 -26.96 33.00
N ARG A 447 -0.22 -25.89 32.37
CA ARG A 447 -0.99 -25.06 31.44
C ARG A 447 -1.05 -25.74 30.08
N ASP A 448 -2.18 -25.64 29.40
CA ASP A 448 -2.33 -26.13 28.04
C ASP A 448 -1.25 -25.49 27.14
N GLU A 449 -0.38 -26.35 26.61
CA GLU A 449 0.76 -25.98 25.78
C GLU A 449 0.32 -25.13 24.59
N ARG A 450 -0.86 -25.42 24.03
CA ARG A 450 -1.42 -24.69 22.89
C ARG A 450 -1.79 -23.27 23.27
N VAL A 451 -2.36 -23.05 24.45
CA VAL A 451 -2.74 -21.72 24.93
C VAL A 451 -1.50 -20.86 25.16
N VAL A 452 -0.44 -21.42 25.73
CA VAL A 452 0.82 -20.67 25.95
C VAL A 452 1.54 -20.39 24.63
N LYS A 453 1.56 -21.36 23.72
CA LYS A 453 2.09 -21.21 22.35
C LYS A 453 1.38 -20.06 21.63
N LEU A 454 0.05 -20.07 21.65
CA LEU A 454 -0.77 -19.08 20.97
C LEU A 454 -0.64 -17.68 21.59
N ALA A 455 -0.60 -17.59 22.93
CA ALA A 455 -0.35 -16.32 23.62
C ALA A 455 1.02 -15.71 23.24
N THR A 456 2.06 -16.54 23.15
CA THR A 456 3.40 -16.08 22.77
C THR A 456 3.46 -15.58 21.33
N ILE A 457 2.72 -16.23 20.43
CA ILE A 457 2.58 -15.80 19.02
C ILE A 457 1.83 -14.48 18.94
N PHE A 458 0.72 -14.31 19.68
CA PHE A 458 0.00 -13.04 19.70
C PHE A 458 0.85 -11.89 20.26
N GLU A 459 1.72 -12.17 21.22
CA GLU A 459 2.67 -11.18 21.75
C GLU A 459 3.72 -10.77 20.71
N SER A 460 4.18 -11.71 19.86
CA SER A 460 5.24 -11.46 18.88
C SER A 460 4.77 -10.93 17.52
N ILE A 461 3.57 -11.31 17.05
CA ILE A 461 3.08 -10.90 15.72
C ILE A 461 1.69 -10.25 15.75
N GLY A 462 0.95 -10.27 16.87
CA GLY A 462 -0.42 -9.73 16.90
C GLY A 462 -0.49 -8.23 16.62
N LYS A 463 0.38 -7.42 17.23
CA LYS A 463 0.42 -5.96 17.03
C LYS A 463 0.69 -5.56 15.56
N PRO A 464 1.78 -5.99 14.91
CA PRO A 464 2.06 -5.58 13.52
C PRO A 464 0.97 -6.03 12.55
N MET A 465 0.30 -7.15 12.83
CA MET A 465 -0.78 -7.62 11.96
C MET A 465 -2.04 -6.75 12.05
N VAL A 466 -2.42 -6.30 13.26
CA VAL A 466 -3.53 -5.35 13.40
C VAL A 466 -3.20 -4.01 12.71
N GLU A 467 -1.95 -3.55 12.83
CA GLU A 467 -1.47 -2.35 12.11
C GLU A 467 -1.57 -2.52 10.59
N ALA A 468 -1.17 -3.70 10.07
CA ALA A 468 -1.29 -4.05 8.66
C ALA A 468 -2.77 -4.04 8.20
N ALA A 469 -3.66 -4.74 8.89
CA ALA A 469 -5.09 -4.78 8.55
C ALA A 469 -5.75 -3.39 8.57
N ALA A 470 -5.42 -2.56 9.57
CA ALA A 470 -5.91 -1.19 9.65
C ALA A 470 -5.40 -0.34 8.47
N SER A 471 -4.16 -0.55 8.02
CA SER A 471 -3.60 0.17 6.87
C SER A 471 -4.29 -0.18 5.56
N THR A 472 -4.62 -1.46 5.32
CA THR A 472 -5.36 -1.90 4.13
C THR A 472 -6.77 -1.31 4.10
N VAL A 473 -7.45 -1.27 5.24
CA VAL A 473 -8.78 -0.64 5.38
C VAL A 473 -8.71 0.88 5.15
N LEU A 474 -7.72 1.54 5.74
CA LEU A 474 -7.53 2.99 5.60
C LEU A 474 -7.22 3.38 4.15
N CYS A 475 -6.48 2.53 3.44
CA CYS A 475 -6.17 2.72 2.02
C CYS A 475 -7.42 2.69 1.12
N MET A 476 -8.51 2.04 1.54
CA MET A 476 -9.76 2.00 0.78
C MET A 476 -10.61 3.27 0.95
N LEU A 477 -10.41 4.07 2.00
CA LEU A 477 -11.24 5.24 2.30
C LEU A 477 -11.35 6.26 1.15
N PRO A 478 -10.26 6.64 0.46
CA PRO A 478 -10.35 7.58 -0.67
C PRO A 478 -11.21 7.04 -1.83
N LEU A 479 -11.30 5.72 -2.00
CA LEU A 479 -12.05 5.10 -3.09
C LEU A 479 -13.57 5.22 -2.90
N PHE A 480 -14.05 5.40 -1.67
CA PHE A 480 -15.48 5.65 -1.40
C PHE A 480 -15.95 7.02 -1.89
N ALA A 481 -15.03 7.99 -2.04
CA ALA A 481 -15.36 9.32 -2.57
C ALA A 481 -15.48 9.35 -4.10
N MET A 482 -15.08 8.27 -4.79
CA MET A 482 -15.15 8.18 -6.25
C MET A 482 -16.59 7.95 -6.70
N GLN A 483 -17.02 8.59 -7.78
CA GLN A 483 -18.40 8.47 -8.32
C GLN A 483 -18.55 7.31 -9.33
N ILE A 484 -17.58 6.39 -9.38
CA ILE A 484 -17.56 5.27 -10.33
C ILE A 484 -17.97 3.99 -9.60
N TYR A 485 -19.04 3.35 -10.08
CA TYR A 485 -19.61 2.14 -9.47
C TYR A 485 -18.59 1.01 -9.28
N THR A 486 -17.76 0.72 -10.30
CA THR A 486 -16.76 -0.36 -10.23
C THR A 486 -15.76 -0.15 -9.08
N ILE A 487 -15.30 1.09 -8.90
CA ILE A 487 -14.34 1.48 -7.86
C ILE A 487 -14.98 1.39 -6.48
N VAL A 488 -16.17 1.97 -6.32
CA VAL A 488 -16.88 1.96 -5.03
C VAL A 488 -17.27 0.55 -4.63
N SER A 489 -17.71 -0.27 -5.59
CA SER A 489 -18.07 -1.66 -5.35
C SER A 489 -16.86 -2.50 -4.92
N PHE A 490 -15.72 -2.33 -5.59
CA PHE A 490 -14.47 -2.96 -5.21
C PHE A 490 -14.03 -2.54 -3.79
N ALA A 491 -14.04 -1.22 -3.50
CA ALA A 491 -13.68 -0.69 -2.19
C ALA A 491 -14.58 -1.21 -1.06
N LYS A 492 -15.91 -1.24 -1.27
CA LYS A 492 -16.88 -1.84 -0.34
C LYS A 492 -16.56 -3.32 -0.09
N THR A 493 -16.29 -4.07 -1.16
CA THR A 493 -15.99 -5.52 -1.07
C THR A 493 -14.71 -5.79 -0.28
N VAL A 494 -13.62 -5.09 -0.61
CA VAL A 494 -12.34 -5.24 0.10
C VAL A 494 -12.48 -4.80 1.56
N PHE A 495 -13.20 -3.70 1.84
CA PHE A 495 -13.45 -3.25 3.20
C PHE A 495 -14.14 -4.33 4.05
N VAL A 496 -15.22 -4.93 3.53
CA VAL A 496 -15.98 -5.97 4.23
C VAL A 496 -15.14 -7.23 4.42
N VAL A 497 -14.52 -7.72 3.35
CA VAL A 497 -13.76 -8.98 3.37
C VAL A 497 -12.50 -8.87 4.22
N ALA A 498 -11.77 -7.75 4.18
CA ALA A 498 -10.59 -7.53 5.03
C ALA A 498 -10.97 -7.42 6.52
N SER A 499 -12.07 -6.72 6.83
CA SER A 499 -12.57 -6.58 8.20
C SER A 499 -13.02 -7.93 8.78
N LEU A 500 -13.79 -8.71 8.00
CA LEU A 500 -14.19 -10.06 8.39
C LEU A 500 -12.99 -11.00 8.47
N GLY A 501 -12.08 -10.99 7.49
CA GLY A 501 -10.85 -11.79 7.50
C GLY A 501 -10.01 -11.55 8.76
N THR A 502 -9.86 -10.29 9.15
CA THR A 502 -9.16 -9.91 10.38
C THR A 502 -9.90 -10.43 11.63
N LEU A 503 -11.23 -10.28 11.70
CA LEU A 503 -12.02 -10.81 12.81
C LEU A 503 -11.88 -12.34 12.92
N HIS A 504 -11.96 -13.04 11.79
CA HIS A 504 -11.79 -14.48 11.73
C HIS A 504 -10.37 -14.91 12.15
N GLY A 505 -9.33 -14.21 11.68
CA GLY A 505 -7.94 -14.49 12.03
C GLY A 505 -7.60 -14.18 13.49
N VAL A 506 -8.18 -13.13 14.07
CA VAL A 506 -7.90 -12.71 15.46
C VAL A 506 -8.69 -13.53 16.49
N PHE A 507 -9.93 -13.94 16.18
CA PHE A 507 -10.80 -14.58 17.17
C PHE A 507 -11.13 -16.04 16.86
N ILE A 508 -11.54 -16.34 15.62
CA ILE A 508 -12.06 -17.67 15.28
C ILE A 508 -10.92 -18.67 15.11
N LEU A 509 -9.87 -18.31 14.39
CA LEU A 509 -8.75 -19.21 14.14
C LEU A 509 -8.04 -19.61 15.45
N PRO A 510 -7.72 -18.70 16.39
CA PRO A 510 -7.23 -19.06 17.71
C PRO A 510 -8.11 -20.04 18.46
N ALA A 511 -9.43 -19.81 18.47
CA ALA A 511 -10.36 -20.71 19.13
C ALA A 511 -10.30 -22.12 18.51
N VAL A 512 -10.28 -22.22 17.18
CA VAL A 512 -10.16 -23.50 16.47
C VAL A 512 -8.85 -24.21 16.79
N LEU A 513 -7.71 -23.51 16.79
CA LEU A 513 -6.40 -24.10 17.11
C LEU A 513 -6.31 -24.61 18.56
N THR A 514 -7.12 -24.07 19.47
CA THR A 514 -7.22 -24.55 20.86
C THR A 514 -8.20 -25.70 21.06
N ILE A 515 -9.06 -26.02 20.08
CA ILE A 515 -10.01 -27.14 20.21
C ILE A 515 -9.27 -28.47 20.04
N ASP A 516 -9.51 -29.38 20.98
CA ASP A 516 -9.03 -30.75 20.91
C ASP A 516 -9.83 -31.54 19.88
N ILE A 517 -9.31 -31.66 18.65
CA ILE A 517 -9.74 -32.75 17.77
C ILE A 517 -9.15 -34.02 18.37
N CYS A 518 -9.91 -34.60 19.28
CA CYS A 518 -9.63 -35.84 19.96
C CYS A 518 -9.22 -36.90 18.93
N GLU A 519 -7.93 -37.26 18.89
CA GLU A 519 -7.44 -38.46 18.24
C GLU A 519 -8.01 -39.68 18.98
N LYS A 520 -9.27 -40.00 18.71
CA LYS A 520 -9.76 -41.36 18.88
C LYS A 520 -9.17 -42.20 17.75
N HIS A 521 -7.96 -42.69 17.93
CA HIS A 521 -7.54 -44.02 17.49
C HIS A 521 -6.51 -44.55 18.49
N GLY A 522 -7.02 -45.22 19.52
CA GLY A 522 -6.19 -46.05 20.37
C GLY A 522 -5.65 -47.22 19.56
N THR A 523 -4.32 -47.40 19.59
CA THR A 523 -3.68 -48.71 19.79
C THR A 523 -2.24 -48.45 20.25
N ASP A 524 -2.07 -48.49 21.56
CA ASP A 524 -1.01 -49.21 22.27
C ASP A 524 0.25 -49.56 21.43
N ARG A 525 1.31 -48.75 21.55
CA ARG A 525 2.68 -49.24 21.36
C ARG A 525 3.57 -48.77 22.49
N ARG A 526 3.70 -49.68 23.46
CA ARG A 526 4.80 -49.75 24.42
C ARG A 526 6.13 -49.35 23.79
N ARG A 527 6.87 -48.53 24.53
CA ARG A 527 8.32 -48.35 24.43
C ARG A 527 9.03 -49.68 24.15
N THR A 528 9.68 -49.78 22.98
CA THR A 528 10.92 -50.53 22.85
C THR A 528 11.93 -49.67 22.10
N SER A 529 12.99 -49.31 22.81
CA SER A 529 14.20 -48.69 22.29
C SER A 529 14.91 -49.66 21.35
N HIS A 530 15.01 -49.33 20.07
CA HIS A 530 16.03 -49.89 19.19
C HIS A 530 16.55 -48.80 18.25
N THR A 531 17.73 -48.28 18.58
CA THR A 531 18.66 -47.63 17.66
C THR A 531 19.10 -48.63 16.58
N PRO A 532 19.07 -48.28 15.27
CA PRO A 532 19.73 -49.08 14.26
C PRO A 532 21.22 -48.70 14.21
N VAL A 533 22.07 -49.63 14.65
CA VAL A 533 23.48 -49.68 14.31
C VAL A 533 23.59 -50.06 12.84
N ILE A 534 24.13 -49.17 12.01
CA ILE A 534 24.62 -49.53 10.68
C ILE A 534 26.13 -49.60 10.76
N SER A 535 26.63 -50.83 10.76
CA SER A 535 28.02 -51.20 10.62
C SER A 535 28.49 -51.01 9.18
N SER A 536 29.48 -50.14 8.96
CA SER A 536 30.29 -50.13 7.75
C SER A 536 31.73 -50.52 8.09
N THR A 537 32.03 -51.81 8.00
CA THR A 537 33.40 -52.30 7.91
C THR A 537 33.75 -52.54 6.45
N SER A 538 34.57 -51.67 5.85
CA SER A 538 35.50 -52.11 4.81
C SER A 538 36.73 -51.19 4.75
N LYS A 539 37.84 -51.73 5.27
CA LYS A 539 39.24 -51.55 4.86
C LYS A 539 39.79 -50.12 4.79
N ALA A 540 40.56 -49.79 5.82
CA ALA A 540 41.62 -48.81 5.77
C ALA A 540 42.77 -49.33 4.89
N GLU A 541 43.22 -48.51 3.95
CA GLU A 541 44.49 -48.66 3.24
C GLU A 541 45.26 -47.34 3.43
N ASN A 542 46.41 -47.45 4.10
CA ASN A 542 47.31 -46.36 4.47
C ASN A 542 48.06 -45.82 3.25
N ILE A 543 48.06 -44.49 3.00
CA ILE A 543 49.16 -43.76 2.33
C ILE A 543 49.24 -42.31 2.91
N PRO A 544 50.45 -41.74 3.13
CA PRO A 544 50.73 -40.72 4.15
C PRO A 544 50.62 -39.24 3.69
N GLU A 545 50.55 -38.36 4.70
CA GLU A 545 50.71 -36.91 4.61
C GLU A 545 52.08 -36.51 4.04
N GLU A 546 52.13 -36.11 2.78
CA GLU A 546 53.14 -35.17 2.28
C GLU A 546 52.59 -34.51 1.00
N GLN A 547 52.05 -33.30 1.12
CA GLN A 547 52.08 -32.20 0.14
C GLN A 547 51.18 -31.05 0.60
N LEU A 548 51.66 -30.35 1.65
CA LEU A 548 51.45 -28.91 1.77
C LEU A 548 52.23 -28.25 0.61
N MET A 549 51.53 -27.59 -0.31
CA MET A 549 51.94 -26.40 -1.10
C MET A 549 51.08 -26.30 -2.36
N LEU A 550 50.00 -25.51 -2.28
CA LEU A 550 49.68 -24.38 -3.17
C LEU A 550 48.38 -23.70 -2.74
#